data_AF-A0A803Y952-F1
#
_entry.id   AF-A0A803Y952-F1
#
_cell.length_a   1.000
_cell.length_b   1.000
_cell.length_c   1.000
_cell.angle_alpha   90.00
_cell.angle_beta   90.00
_cell.angle_gamma   90.00
#
_symmetry.space_group_name_H-M   'P 1'
#
loop_
_entity.id
_entity.type
_entity.pdbx_description
1 polymer ?
#
loop_
_entity_poly.entity_id
_entity_poly.type
_entity_poly.pdbx_seq_one_letter_code
_entity_poly.pdbx_strand_id
1 'polypeptide(L)'
;MELTAAIFILVLASRHQPTEGVGHDPLLVVDDYEDGGIRLKCLSERLFSEAQLLWTDSRGENITGTPLSADTSTASVSSSIILKAGSGNSASCKIIDKQLKTSTESSVAIADAFFPSTSPWLAAFVVILLLSIFLVLAAFYKIRNNNKEITRAQKAREQIQQDIHELKHKLEEQKRRFQNENEDAEKRIENIRNELKFRKARSNAVNITLDQKCKHPNLCISNDNRRVKSSNKTETALKAMVVATEGFSDKEHYWEVEVGNQSEWELGVVSEKIRDMIMNNTENSLPVNNLVSLQYSQGKYILTGGEDVSDCKQCSVVGVLLDLENAELSFYNVEEMSPLGFVCFEFTGRQYPFFSPDSSGEWLGVRPVKPQTYDSLT
;
A
#
# COMPACT_ATOMS: atom_id res chain seq x y z
N MET A 1 37.45 -37.50 -12.14
CA MET A 1 38.89 -37.81 -12.07
C MET A 1 39.01 -39.30 -11.87
N GLU A 2 39.12 -40.05 -12.97
CA GLU A 2 39.48 -41.47 -12.92
C GLU A 2 40.99 -41.57 -12.75
N LEU A 3 41.45 -42.35 -11.76
CA LEU A 3 42.83 -42.84 -11.71
C LEU A 3 42.78 -44.36 -11.88
N THR A 4 42.81 -44.82 -13.12
CA THR A 4 43.17 -46.20 -13.44
C THR A 4 44.70 -46.30 -13.42
N ALA A 5 45.25 -46.82 -12.32
CA ALA A 5 46.66 -47.19 -12.23
C ALA A 5 46.87 -48.51 -12.98
N ALA A 6 47.35 -48.44 -14.22
CA ALA A 6 47.79 -49.61 -14.96
C ALA A 6 49.20 -49.99 -14.47
N ILE A 7 49.30 -51.04 -13.64
CA ILE A 7 50.58 -51.61 -13.22
C ILE A 7 51.00 -52.61 -14.31
N PHE A 8 51.96 -52.23 -15.15
CA PHE A 8 52.62 -53.14 -16.08
C PHE A 8 53.52 -54.10 -15.29
N ILE A 9 53.14 -55.38 -15.20
CA ILE A 9 54.00 -56.44 -14.64
C ILE A 9 55.01 -56.85 -15.73
N LEU A 10 56.24 -56.33 -15.63
CA LEU A 10 57.40 -56.86 -16.35
C LEU A 10 57.88 -58.13 -15.62
N VAL A 11 57.40 -59.31 -16.02
CA VAL A 11 57.99 -60.58 -15.60
C VAL A 11 59.21 -60.82 -16.50
N LEU A 12 60.42 -60.67 -15.94
CA LEU A 12 61.65 -61.16 -16.58
C LEU A 12 61.65 -62.70 -16.53
N ALA A 13 60.99 -63.34 -17.49
CA ALA A 13 61.15 -64.76 -17.74
C ALA A 13 62.52 -64.97 -18.42
N SER A 14 63.49 -65.50 -17.69
CA SER A 14 64.77 -65.92 -18.28
C SER A 14 64.49 -67.03 -19.30
N ARG A 15 64.62 -66.72 -20.60
CA ARG A 15 64.58 -67.71 -21.68
C ARG A 15 65.90 -68.47 -21.68
N HIS A 16 65.89 -69.73 -21.23
CA HIS A 16 66.86 -70.71 -21.70
C HIS A 16 66.28 -71.44 -22.92
N GLN A 17 66.94 -71.32 -24.07
CA GLN A 17 66.63 -72.07 -25.29
C GLN A 17 67.41 -73.41 -25.29
N PRO A 18 66.85 -74.49 -25.88
CA PRO A 18 67.21 -75.86 -25.56
C PRO A 18 68.40 -76.38 -26.38
N THR A 19 69.28 -77.14 -25.74
CA THR A 19 70.21 -78.06 -26.40
C THR A 19 70.12 -79.44 -25.76
N GLU A 20 70.32 -80.47 -26.59
CA GLU A 20 69.75 -81.81 -26.47
C GLU A 20 70.16 -82.62 -25.24
N GLY A 21 69.17 -83.30 -24.63
CA GLY A 21 69.35 -84.49 -23.80
C GLY A 21 68.98 -84.40 -22.31
N VAL A 22 68.43 -83.28 -21.81
CA VAL A 22 68.28 -83.03 -20.35
C VAL A 22 66.91 -82.39 -20.00
N GLY A 23 66.36 -82.78 -18.84
CA GLY A 23 65.52 -81.94 -17.94
C GLY A 23 64.77 -80.70 -18.47
N HIS A 24 63.43 -80.66 -18.50
CA HIS A 24 62.67 -79.38 -18.48
C HIS A 24 62.34 -79.04 -17.02
N ASP A 25 62.61 -77.80 -16.61
CA ASP A 25 62.39 -77.27 -15.26
C ASP A 25 60.90 -76.96 -14.98
N PRO A 26 60.44 -76.96 -13.71
CA PRO A 26 59.03 -76.74 -13.37
C PRO A 26 58.56 -75.29 -13.59
N LEU A 27 57.32 -75.12 -14.03
CA LEU A 27 56.73 -73.80 -14.28
C LEU A 27 56.16 -73.20 -12.98
N LEU A 28 56.63 -72.00 -12.60
CA LEU A 28 56.02 -71.19 -11.54
C LEU A 28 55.04 -70.16 -12.11
N VAL A 29 53.84 -70.11 -11.56
CA VAL A 29 52.76 -69.19 -11.94
C VAL A 29 52.23 -68.45 -10.72
N VAL A 30 51.96 -67.15 -10.87
CA VAL A 30 51.23 -66.35 -9.89
C VAL A 30 49.73 -66.57 -10.12
N ASP A 31 49.01 -67.03 -9.09
CA ASP A 31 47.62 -67.49 -9.19
C ASP A 31 46.62 -66.42 -8.75
N ASP A 32 46.73 -65.93 -7.50
CA ASP A 32 45.80 -64.93 -6.92
C ASP A 32 46.41 -64.19 -5.70
N TYR A 33 45.69 -63.20 -5.17
CA TYR A 33 45.97 -62.50 -3.92
C TYR A 33 45.05 -62.99 -2.80
N GLU A 34 45.63 -63.60 -1.76
CA GLU A 34 44.86 -64.22 -0.67
C GLU A 34 45.55 -64.01 0.68
N ASP A 35 44.76 -63.75 1.73
CA ASP A 35 45.25 -63.51 3.10
C ASP A 35 46.37 -62.46 3.23
N GLY A 36 46.30 -61.41 2.41
CA GLY A 36 47.30 -60.33 2.37
C GLY A 36 48.64 -60.73 1.75
N GLY A 37 48.71 -61.90 1.09
CA GLY A 37 49.87 -62.45 0.40
C GLY A 37 49.61 -62.72 -1.09
N ILE A 38 50.62 -63.29 -1.76
CA ILE A 38 50.56 -63.71 -3.16
C ILE A 38 50.59 -65.23 -3.22
N ARG A 39 49.58 -65.83 -3.85
CA ARG A 39 49.50 -67.28 -4.07
C ARG A 39 50.33 -67.66 -5.30
N LEU A 40 51.33 -68.52 -5.10
CA LEU A 40 52.13 -69.12 -6.18
C LEU A 40 51.74 -70.57 -6.40
N LYS A 41 51.72 -71.00 -7.65
CA LYS A 41 51.54 -72.39 -8.08
C LYS A 41 52.77 -72.89 -8.83
N CYS A 42 53.22 -74.08 -8.49
CA CYS A 42 54.26 -74.81 -9.23
C CYS A 42 53.61 -75.95 -10.01
N LEU A 43 53.95 -76.05 -11.29
CA LEU A 43 53.37 -76.99 -12.25
C LEU A 43 54.48 -77.76 -12.97
N SER A 44 54.36 -79.08 -13.05
CA SER A 44 55.26 -79.90 -13.86
C SER A 44 54.55 -80.45 -15.09
N GLU A 45 55.10 -80.22 -16.28
CA GLU A 45 54.60 -80.87 -17.51
C GLU A 45 55.02 -82.35 -17.62
N ARG A 46 55.98 -82.79 -16.80
CA ARG A 46 56.48 -84.17 -16.78
C ARG A 46 55.59 -85.11 -15.99
N LEU A 47 55.48 -86.34 -16.51
CA LEU A 47 54.81 -87.47 -15.88
C LEU A 47 55.78 -88.18 -14.93
N PHE A 48 55.45 -88.24 -13.64
CA PHE A 48 56.27 -88.90 -12.63
C PHE A 48 55.54 -90.09 -12.02
N SER A 49 56.22 -91.24 -11.92
CA SER A 49 55.67 -92.42 -11.23
C SER A 49 55.69 -92.26 -9.71
N GLU A 50 56.73 -91.63 -9.15
CA GLU A 50 56.83 -91.26 -7.73
C GLU A 50 57.73 -90.03 -7.54
N ALA A 51 57.13 -88.86 -7.30
CA ALA A 51 57.84 -87.59 -7.10
C ALA A 51 57.54 -86.97 -5.73
N GLN A 52 58.52 -86.24 -5.19
CA GLN A 52 58.35 -85.41 -4.01
C GLN A 52 58.57 -83.94 -4.39
N LEU A 53 57.57 -83.09 -4.11
CA LEU A 53 57.62 -81.65 -4.35
C LEU A 53 57.96 -80.94 -3.03
N LEU A 54 59.00 -80.13 -3.07
CA LEU A 54 59.51 -79.37 -1.94
C LEU A 54 59.55 -77.88 -2.30
N TRP A 55 59.10 -77.04 -1.38
CA TRP A 55 59.25 -75.61 -1.49
C TRP A 55 60.37 -75.14 -0.57
N THR A 56 61.25 -74.27 -1.06
CA THR A 56 62.34 -73.70 -0.28
C THR A 56 62.36 -72.17 -0.35
N ASP A 57 62.82 -71.51 0.71
CA ASP A 57 63.04 -70.05 0.74
C ASP A 57 64.42 -69.67 0.15
N SER A 58 64.77 -68.38 0.14
CA SER A 58 66.10 -67.88 -0.30
C SER A 58 67.28 -68.49 0.44
N ARG A 59 67.06 -69.09 1.62
CA ARG A 59 68.08 -69.72 2.45
C ARG A 59 68.10 -71.25 2.28
N GLY A 60 67.23 -71.80 1.43
CA GLY A 60 67.11 -73.23 1.21
C GLY A 60 66.30 -73.97 2.29
N GLU A 61 65.63 -73.25 3.19
CA GLU A 61 64.82 -73.84 4.26
C GLU A 61 63.44 -74.24 3.74
N ASN A 62 62.92 -75.37 4.21
CA ASN A 62 61.66 -75.92 3.73
C ASN A 62 60.47 -75.08 4.19
N ILE A 63 59.72 -74.53 3.25
CA ILE A 63 58.46 -73.84 3.51
C ILE A 63 57.28 -74.79 3.29
N THR A 64 56.29 -74.71 4.16
CA THR A 64 55.13 -75.63 4.13
C THR A 64 54.18 -75.19 3.02
N GLY A 65 54.05 -76.02 1.98
CA GLY A 65 53.05 -75.83 0.92
C GLY A 65 51.80 -76.68 1.11
N THR A 66 50.81 -76.44 0.25
CA THR A 66 49.63 -77.30 0.17
C THR A 66 50.01 -78.71 -0.33
N PRO A 67 49.40 -79.78 0.22
CA PRO A 67 49.74 -81.16 -0.13
C PRO A 67 49.51 -81.46 -1.62
N LEU A 68 50.31 -82.38 -2.19
CA LEU A 68 50.28 -82.74 -3.61
C LEU A 68 48.85 -83.02 -4.08
N SER A 69 48.41 -82.31 -5.12
CA SER A 69 47.19 -82.66 -5.86
C SER A 69 47.62 -83.33 -7.16
N ALA A 70 47.34 -84.62 -7.28
CA ALA A 70 47.59 -85.42 -8.48
C ALA A 70 46.27 -85.61 -9.24
N ASP A 71 46.10 -84.91 -10.36
CA ASP A 71 44.93 -85.11 -11.21
C ASP A 71 45.02 -86.44 -11.94
N THR A 72 44.05 -87.32 -11.68
CA THR A 72 44.13 -88.75 -12.01
C THR A 72 43.88 -89.08 -13.50
N SER A 73 43.85 -88.08 -14.38
CA SER A 73 43.71 -88.26 -15.84
C SER A 73 44.96 -87.88 -16.65
N THR A 74 45.94 -87.22 -16.04
CA THR A 74 47.26 -86.89 -16.61
C THR A 74 48.20 -86.69 -15.44
N ALA A 75 49.17 -87.60 -15.20
CA ALA A 75 50.00 -87.58 -13.99
C ALA A 75 51.04 -86.41 -13.95
N SER A 76 50.56 -85.17 -13.94
CA SER A 76 51.31 -83.93 -13.66
C SER A 76 51.18 -83.57 -12.17
N VAL A 77 52.28 -83.15 -11.52
CA VAL A 77 52.31 -82.77 -10.11
C VAL A 77 52.14 -81.25 -9.97
N SER A 78 51.26 -80.81 -9.05
CA SER A 78 51.09 -79.39 -8.71
C SER A 78 51.01 -79.14 -7.20
N SER A 79 51.48 -77.97 -6.77
CA SER A 79 51.39 -77.49 -5.37
C SER A 79 51.34 -75.96 -5.35
N SER A 80 50.77 -75.41 -4.27
CA SER A 80 50.70 -73.96 -4.07
C SER A 80 51.16 -73.51 -2.68
N ILE A 81 51.71 -72.30 -2.62
CA ILE A 81 52.10 -71.59 -1.39
C ILE A 81 51.55 -70.17 -1.39
N ILE A 82 51.41 -69.57 -0.22
CA ILE A 82 51.13 -68.14 -0.07
C ILE A 82 52.38 -67.48 0.49
N LEU A 83 53.00 -66.60 -0.31
CA LEU A 83 54.08 -65.73 0.15
C LEU A 83 53.48 -64.49 0.82
N LYS A 84 54.04 -64.10 1.97
CA LYS A 84 53.68 -62.85 2.67
C LYS A 84 54.88 -61.90 2.67
N ALA A 85 54.60 -60.60 2.66
CA ALA A 85 55.63 -59.57 2.71
C ALA A 85 56.56 -59.78 3.93
N GLY A 86 57.87 -59.72 3.72
CA GLY A 86 58.88 -59.83 4.78
C GLY A 86 59.38 -61.24 5.12
N SER A 87 58.86 -62.31 4.49
CA SER A 87 59.31 -63.70 4.75
C SER A 87 60.47 -64.18 3.85
N GLY A 88 61.24 -63.27 3.25
CA GLY A 88 62.39 -63.60 2.39
C GLY A 88 62.11 -63.50 0.89
N ASN A 89 60.90 -63.10 0.49
CA ASN A 89 60.52 -62.57 -0.83
C ASN A 89 60.93 -63.42 -2.05
N SER A 90 61.20 -64.70 -1.82
CA SER A 90 61.64 -65.63 -2.83
C SER A 90 61.17 -67.03 -2.46
N ALA A 91 60.84 -67.80 -3.48
CA ALA A 91 60.47 -69.19 -3.32
C ALA A 91 61.03 -69.99 -4.48
N SER A 92 61.53 -71.17 -4.15
CA SER A 92 61.96 -72.17 -5.10
C SER A 92 61.09 -73.40 -4.99
N CYS A 93 60.66 -73.93 -6.13
CA CYS A 93 59.98 -75.21 -6.22
C CYS A 93 60.99 -76.25 -6.72
N LYS A 94 61.25 -77.26 -5.89
CA LYS A 94 62.16 -78.37 -6.18
C LYS A 94 61.38 -79.66 -6.29
N ILE A 95 61.47 -80.32 -7.44
CA ILE A 95 60.83 -81.62 -7.69
C ILE A 95 61.92 -82.68 -7.70
N ILE A 96 61.80 -83.68 -6.83
CA ILE A 96 62.74 -84.78 -6.68
C ILE A 96 62.09 -86.06 -7.22
N ASP A 97 62.73 -86.66 -8.23
CA ASP A 97 62.37 -87.98 -8.73
C ASP A 97 63.05 -89.06 -7.89
N LYS A 98 62.26 -89.88 -7.19
CA LYS A 98 62.81 -90.93 -6.31
C LYS A 98 63.43 -92.11 -7.07
N GLN A 99 62.94 -92.38 -8.29
CA GLN A 99 63.38 -93.50 -9.12
C GLN A 99 64.70 -93.17 -9.82
N LEU A 100 64.77 -91.98 -10.42
CA LEU A 100 65.92 -91.53 -11.20
C LEU A 100 66.98 -90.81 -10.37
N LYS A 101 66.70 -90.50 -9.09
CA LYS A 101 67.57 -89.71 -8.19
C LYS A 101 67.99 -88.36 -8.78
N THR A 102 67.16 -87.78 -9.63
CA THR A 102 67.36 -86.46 -10.24
C THR A 102 66.45 -85.43 -9.59
N SER A 103 66.91 -84.18 -9.47
CA SER A 103 66.07 -83.06 -9.02
C SER A 103 66.09 -81.90 -10.00
N THR A 104 64.93 -81.31 -10.25
CA THR A 104 64.76 -80.07 -11.04
C THR A 104 64.21 -78.97 -10.14
N GLU A 105 64.69 -77.74 -10.31
CA GLU A 105 64.35 -76.61 -9.45
C GLU A 105 64.03 -75.36 -10.27
N SER A 106 63.05 -74.58 -9.84
CA SER A 106 62.79 -73.24 -10.38
C SER A 106 62.47 -72.26 -9.28
N SER A 107 62.98 -71.04 -9.42
CA SER A 107 62.98 -70.04 -8.35
C SER A 107 62.45 -68.69 -8.85
N VAL A 108 61.70 -68.00 -8.02
CA VAL A 108 61.20 -66.64 -8.28
C VAL A 108 61.46 -65.75 -7.07
N ALA A 109 61.75 -64.47 -7.31
CA ALA A 109 61.84 -63.43 -6.29
C ALA A 109 60.82 -62.32 -6.59
N ILE A 110 60.03 -61.91 -5.58
CA ILE A 110 58.94 -60.93 -5.70
C ILE A 110 59.22 -59.75 -4.80
N ALA A 111 59.22 -58.53 -5.35
CA ALA A 111 59.47 -57.32 -4.57
C ALA A 111 58.30 -56.97 -3.62
N ASP A 112 58.60 -56.32 -2.49
CA ASP A 112 57.60 -55.95 -1.48
C ASP A 112 56.47 -55.05 -2.02
N ALA A 113 56.73 -54.31 -3.10
CA ALA A 113 55.77 -53.43 -3.75
C ALA A 113 54.55 -54.17 -4.33
N PHE A 114 54.64 -55.48 -4.52
CA PHE A 114 53.56 -56.28 -5.10
C PHE A 114 52.60 -56.85 -4.04
N PHE A 115 52.82 -56.64 -2.73
CA PHE A 115 51.89 -57.09 -1.69
C PHE A 115 50.78 -56.06 -1.41
N PRO A 116 49.51 -56.49 -1.24
CA PRO A 116 48.41 -55.58 -0.95
C PRO A 116 48.51 -55.01 0.48
N SER A 117 48.40 -53.68 0.64
CA SER A 117 48.38 -53.02 1.95
C SER A 117 47.13 -52.15 2.14
N THR A 118 46.40 -52.36 3.23
CA THR A 118 45.26 -51.52 3.65
C THR A 118 45.48 -51.03 5.08
N SER A 119 45.60 -49.71 5.27
CA SER A 119 45.85 -49.11 6.59
C SER A 119 44.54 -48.91 7.37
N PRO A 120 44.40 -49.42 8.61
CA PRO A 120 43.22 -49.22 9.46
C PRO A 120 42.85 -47.75 9.68
N TRP A 121 43.83 -46.84 9.62
CA TRP A 121 43.61 -45.40 9.78
C TRP A 121 42.78 -44.82 8.62
N LEU A 122 42.98 -45.30 7.39
CA LEU A 122 42.21 -44.86 6.23
C LEU A 122 40.71 -45.18 6.39
N ALA A 123 40.38 -46.34 6.96
CA ALA A 123 38.98 -46.71 7.21
C ALA A 123 38.30 -45.78 8.22
N ALA A 124 38.99 -45.45 9.32
CA ALA A 124 38.47 -44.51 10.32
C ALA A 124 38.27 -43.10 9.76
N PHE A 125 39.21 -42.61 8.94
CA PHE A 125 39.08 -41.31 8.27
C PHE A 125 37.86 -41.24 7.34
N VAL A 126 37.59 -42.31 6.58
CA VAL A 126 36.43 -42.38 5.69
C VAL A 126 35.12 -42.33 6.48
N VAL A 127 35.01 -43.06 7.59
CA VAL A 127 33.80 -43.04 8.44
C VAL A 127 33.56 -41.65 9.03
N ILE A 128 34.60 -41.01 9.56
CA ILE A 128 34.50 -39.65 10.11
C ILE A 128 34.10 -38.65 9.02
N LEU A 129 34.63 -38.81 7.81
CA LEU A 129 34.29 -37.96 6.67
C LEU A 129 32.82 -38.12 6.24
N LEU A 130 32.27 -39.34 6.25
CA LEU A 130 30.86 -39.58 5.96
C LEU A 130 29.94 -38.98 7.04
N LEU A 131 30.31 -39.10 8.31
CA LEU A 131 29.55 -38.52 9.42
C LEU A 131 29.56 -36.98 9.37
N SER A 132 30.70 -36.38 9.05
CA SER A 132 30.78 -34.92 8.92
C SER A 132 29.94 -34.41 7.75
N ILE A 133 29.95 -35.10 6.60
CA ILE A 133 29.08 -34.79 5.46
C ILE A 133 27.60 -34.87 5.86
N PHE A 134 27.19 -35.91 6.58
CA PHE A 134 25.80 -36.06 7.02
C PHE A 134 25.35 -34.92 7.94
N LEU A 135 26.19 -34.51 8.88
CA LEU A 135 25.91 -33.37 9.77
C LEU A 135 25.79 -32.06 8.99
N VAL A 136 26.66 -31.83 8.00
CA VAL A 136 26.60 -30.64 7.14
C VAL A 136 25.30 -30.65 6.31
N LEU A 137 24.89 -31.79 5.75
CA LEU A 137 23.64 -31.91 5.00
C LEU A 137 22.41 -31.69 5.89
N ALA A 138 22.39 -32.25 7.10
CA ALA A 138 21.31 -32.05 8.05
C ALA A 138 21.20 -30.58 8.49
N ALA A 139 22.34 -29.93 8.77
CA ALA A 139 22.38 -28.51 9.08
C ALA A 139 21.89 -27.66 7.90
N PHE A 140 22.34 -27.96 6.68
CA PHE A 140 21.89 -27.27 5.47
C PHE A 140 20.38 -27.44 5.22
N TYR A 141 19.85 -28.64 5.39
CA TYR A 141 18.42 -28.91 5.28
C TYR A 141 17.62 -28.10 6.30
N LYS A 142 18.05 -28.07 7.55
CA LYS A 142 17.40 -27.30 8.62
C LYS A 142 17.44 -25.80 8.35
N ILE A 143 18.58 -25.26 7.93
CA ILE A 143 18.73 -23.84 7.56
C ILE A 143 17.81 -23.51 6.39
N ARG A 144 17.80 -24.34 5.35
CA ARG A 144 16.94 -24.13 4.18
C ARG A 144 15.46 -24.14 4.55
N ASN A 145 15.04 -25.07 5.41
CA ASN A 145 13.65 -25.15 5.85
C ASN A 145 13.24 -23.93 6.67
N ASN A 146 14.07 -23.50 7.63
CA ASN A 146 13.82 -22.30 8.42
C ASN A 146 13.78 -21.04 7.55
N ASN A 147 14.70 -20.90 6.59
CA ASN A 147 14.69 -19.78 5.64
C ASN A 147 13.40 -19.78 4.81
N LYS A 148 12.91 -20.95 4.38
CA LYS A 148 11.65 -21.08 3.65
C LYS A 148 10.45 -20.60 4.47
N GLU A 149 10.39 -20.94 5.75
CA GLU A 149 9.34 -20.47 6.67
C GLU A 149 9.40 -18.95 6.87
N ILE A 150 10.59 -18.37 7.05
CA ILE A 150 10.76 -16.92 7.18
C ILE A 150 10.29 -16.19 5.90
N THR A 151 10.64 -16.70 4.72
CA THR A 151 10.19 -16.11 3.45
C THR A 151 8.67 -16.19 3.27
N ARG A 152 8.04 -17.30 3.69
CA ARG A 152 6.56 -17.44 3.68
C ARG A 152 5.92 -16.41 4.60
N ALA A 153 6.44 -16.26 5.82
CA ALA A 153 5.95 -15.28 6.78
C ALA A 153 6.14 -13.84 6.30
N GLN A 154 7.26 -13.52 5.65
CA GLN A 154 7.50 -12.21 5.03
C GLN A 154 6.50 -11.91 3.91
N LYS A 155 6.28 -12.86 2.98
CA LYS A 155 5.29 -12.69 1.90
C LYS A 155 3.87 -12.50 2.44
N ALA A 156 3.49 -13.26 3.48
CA ALA A 156 2.19 -13.10 4.13
C ALA A 156 2.05 -11.71 4.78
N ARG A 157 3.12 -11.20 5.42
CA ARG A 157 3.14 -9.84 5.98
C ARG A 157 3.03 -8.77 4.89
N GLU A 158 3.75 -8.91 3.79
CA GLU A 158 3.67 -7.99 2.65
C GLU A 158 2.26 -7.95 2.07
N GLN A 159 1.61 -9.11 1.90
CA GLN A 159 0.22 -9.17 1.46
C GLN A 159 -0.72 -8.44 2.44
N ILE A 160 -0.61 -8.71 3.74
CA ILE A 160 -1.42 -8.03 4.75
C ILE A 160 -1.17 -6.51 4.72
N GLN A 161 0.07 -6.06 4.53
CA GLN A 161 0.37 -4.63 4.41
C GLN A 161 -0.25 -4.01 3.15
N GLN A 162 -0.27 -4.73 2.03
CA GLN A 162 -0.95 -4.28 0.81
C GLN A 162 -2.47 -4.19 1.02
N ASP A 163 -3.08 -5.21 1.63
CA ASP A 163 -4.52 -5.22 1.91
C ASP A 163 -4.91 -4.09 2.89
N ILE A 164 -4.09 -3.84 3.92
CA ILE A 164 -4.27 -2.70 4.84
C ILE A 164 -4.19 -1.38 4.09
N HIS A 165 -3.22 -1.21 3.17
CA HIS A 165 -3.11 0.00 2.38
C HIS A 165 -4.34 0.18 1.48
N GLU A 166 -4.80 -0.88 0.81
CA GLU A 166 -5.97 -0.82 -0.06
C GLU A 166 -7.24 -0.47 0.73
N LEU A 167 -7.47 -1.13 1.87
CA LEU A 167 -8.61 -0.86 2.74
C LEU A 167 -8.55 0.57 3.30
N LYS A 168 -7.36 1.06 3.68
CA LYS A 168 -7.18 2.43 4.15
C LYS A 168 -7.55 3.43 3.05
N HIS A 169 -7.10 3.22 1.82
CA HIS A 169 -7.45 4.07 0.69
C HIS A 169 -8.97 4.06 0.42
N LYS A 170 -9.60 2.88 0.39
CA LYS A 170 -11.07 2.76 0.23
C LYS A 170 -11.83 3.47 1.35
N LEU A 171 -11.35 3.37 2.59
CA LEU A 171 -11.94 4.05 3.74
C LEU A 171 -11.83 5.58 3.60
N GLU A 172 -10.67 6.09 3.20
CA GLU A 172 -10.47 7.53 2.98
C GLU A 172 -11.36 8.05 1.84
N GLU A 173 -11.51 7.28 0.77
CA GLU A 173 -12.39 7.63 -0.34
C GLU A 173 -13.87 7.66 0.09
N GLN A 174 -14.33 6.67 0.84
CA GLN A 174 -15.69 6.63 1.41
C GLN A 174 -15.92 7.78 2.39
N LYS A 175 -14.95 8.08 3.25
CA LYS A 175 -15.01 9.21 4.19
C LYS A 175 -15.18 10.53 3.44
N ARG A 176 -14.40 10.75 2.38
CA ARG A 176 -14.50 11.97 1.56
C ARG A 176 -15.85 12.07 0.86
N ARG A 177 -16.37 10.96 0.31
CA ARG A 177 -17.72 10.92 -0.28
C ARG A 177 -18.79 11.34 0.73
N PHE A 178 -18.81 10.71 1.90
CA PHE A 178 -19.78 11.01 2.95
C PHE A 178 -19.68 12.46 3.43
N GLN A 179 -18.46 13.00 3.59
CA GLN A 179 -18.26 14.40 3.97
C GLN A 179 -18.84 15.37 2.93
N ASN A 180 -18.60 15.13 1.64
CA ASN A 180 -19.15 15.97 0.58
C ASN A 180 -20.69 15.90 0.51
N GLU A 181 -21.27 14.70 0.67
CA GLU A 181 -22.72 14.51 0.72
C GLU A 181 -23.35 15.21 1.92
N ASN A 182 -22.69 15.16 3.09
CA ASN A 182 -23.15 15.86 4.28
C ASN A 182 -23.10 17.38 4.11
N GLU A 183 -22.02 17.93 3.54
CA GLU A 183 -21.91 19.36 3.25
C GLU A 183 -22.99 19.83 2.26
N ASP A 184 -23.27 19.04 1.21
CA ASP A 184 -24.34 19.33 0.26
C ASP A 184 -25.73 19.28 0.91
N ALA A 185 -25.98 18.28 1.77
CA ALA A 185 -27.22 18.16 2.52
C ALA A 185 -27.43 19.36 3.47
N GLU A 186 -26.39 19.79 4.19
CA GLU A 186 -26.43 20.97 5.06
C GLU A 186 -26.76 22.24 4.28
N LYS A 187 -26.14 22.46 3.12
CA LYS A 187 -26.47 23.59 2.23
C LYS A 187 -27.92 23.55 1.76
N ARG A 188 -28.45 22.38 1.41
CA ARG A 188 -29.86 22.23 1.01
C ARG A 188 -30.81 22.53 2.16
N ILE A 189 -30.52 22.04 3.36
CA ILE A 189 -31.33 22.31 4.55
C ILE A 189 -31.37 23.81 4.85
N GLU A 190 -30.22 24.48 4.78
CA GLU A 190 -30.16 25.92 5.02
C GLU A 190 -30.92 26.72 3.95
N ASN A 191 -30.81 26.33 2.68
CA ASN A 191 -31.60 26.96 1.61
C ASN A 191 -33.11 26.82 1.84
N ILE A 192 -33.58 25.61 2.17
CA ILE A 192 -35.00 25.35 2.49
C ILE A 192 -35.44 26.17 3.70
N ARG A 193 -34.61 26.25 4.75
CA ARG A 193 -34.90 27.05 5.94
C ARG A 193 -35.05 28.53 5.60
N ASN A 194 -34.15 29.08 4.78
CA ASN A 194 -34.18 30.47 4.36
C ASN A 194 -35.42 30.78 3.51
N GLU A 195 -35.76 29.88 2.57
CA GLU A 195 -36.97 30.00 1.77
C GLU A 195 -38.24 29.95 2.65
N LEU A 196 -38.29 29.06 3.64
CA LEU A 196 -39.42 29.00 4.59
C LEU A 196 -39.55 30.27 5.42
N LYS A 197 -38.44 30.83 5.93
CA LYS A 197 -38.45 32.11 6.63
C LYS A 197 -38.99 33.23 5.74
N PHE A 198 -38.52 33.31 4.49
CA PHE A 198 -39.01 34.27 3.50
C PHE A 198 -40.51 34.10 3.23
N ARG A 199 -41.00 32.88 3.00
CA ARG A 199 -42.42 32.61 2.76
C ARG A 199 -43.29 32.97 3.97
N LYS A 200 -42.81 32.70 5.19
CA LYS A 200 -43.49 33.12 6.42
C LYS A 200 -43.56 34.65 6.48
N ALA A 201 -42.44 35.35 6.29
CA ALA A 201 -42.40 36.81 6.27
C ALA A 201 -43.42 37.37 5.26
N ARG A 202 -43.39 36.84 4.03
CA ARG A 202 -44.27 37.25 2.93
C ARG A 202 -45.76 37.00 3.18
N SER A 203 -46.12 36.06 4.06
CA SER A 203 -47.52 35.83 4.45
C SER A 203 -48.13 36.99 5.23
N ASN A 204 -47.30 37.83 5.85
CA ASN A 204 -47.70 39.05 6.57
C ASN A 204 -47.72 40.30 5.67
N ALA A 205 -47.92 40.10 4.35
CA ALA A 205 -47.87 41.19 3.38
C ALA A 205 -48.92 42.27 3.65
N VAL A 206 -48.48 43.52 3.64
CA VAL A 206 -49.32 44.72 3.78
C VAL A 206 -49.16 45.64 2.57
N ASN A 207 -50.18 46.47 2.33
CA ASN A 207 -50.12 47.51 1.31
C ASN A 207 -49.50 48.78 1.91
N ILE A 208 -48.48 49.32 1.25
CA ILE A 208 -47.81 50.57 1.64
C ILE A 208 -48.07 51.64 0.58
N THR A 209 -48.31 52.87 1.04
CA THR A 209 -48.42 54.07 0.22
C THR A 209 -47.56 55.19 0.78
N LEU A 210 -47.01 56.02 -0.10
CA LEU A 210 -46.09 57.10 0.22
C LEU A 210 -46.86 58.35 0.62
N ASP A 211 -46.51 58.96 1.76
CA ASP A 211 -47.18 60.16 2.27
C ASP A 211 -46.58 61.42 1.61
N GLN A 212 -47.40 62.11 0.81
CA GLN A 212 -47.02 63.36 0.15
C GLN A 212 -46.62 64.46 1.14
N LYS A 213 -47.13 64.43 2.38
CA LYS A 213 -46.81 65.41 3.43
C LYS A 213 -45.47 65.14 4.10
N CYS A 214 -45.03 63.88 4.11
CA CYS A 214 -43.78 63.44 4.74
C CYS A 214 -42.71 63.13 3.69
N LYS A 215 -42.59 63.99 2.67
CA LYS A 215 -41.68 63.82 1.54
C LYS A 215 -40.70 64.98 1.44
N HIS A 216 -39.42 64.67 1.25
CA HIS A 216 -38.40 65.68 0.96
C HIS A 216 -38.74 66.50 -0.31
N PRO A 217 -38.50 67.83 -0.34
CA PRO A 217 -38.83 68.68 -1.49
C PRO A 217 -38.22 68.25 -2.83
N ASN A 218 -37.03 67.63 -2.80
CA ASN A 218 -36.33 67.14 -4.00
C ASN A 218 -36.82 65.75 -4.48
N LEU A 219 -37.96 65.26 -3.99
CA LEU A 219 -38.51 63.98 -4.42
C LEU A 219 -39.84 64.17 -5.16
N CYS A 220 -40.10 63.30 -6.13
CA CYS A 220 -41.38 63.19 -6.83
C CYS A 220 -42.03 61.86 -6.48
N ILE A 221 -43.31 61.88 -6.09
CA ILE A 221 -44.13 60.68 -5.88
C ILE A 221 -45.02 60.48 -7.12
N SER A 222 -45.22 59.23 -7.52
CA SER A 222 -46.12 58.85 -8.62
C SER A 222 -47.60 59.07 -8.26
N ASN A 223 -48.48 59.16 -9.27
CA ASN A 223 -49.91 59.41 -9.04
C ASN A 223 -50.63 58.35 -8.20
N ASP A 224 -50.10 57.11 -8.18
CA ASP A 224 -50.63 56.01 -7.38
C ASP A 224 -50.04 55.96 -5.95
N ASN A 225 -49.22 56.95 -5.57
CA ASN A 225 -48.53 57.04 -4.29
C ASN A 225 -47.69 55.80 -3.94
N ARG A 226 -47.15 55.09 -4.93
CA ARG A 226 -46.36 53.87 -4.69
C ARG A 226 -44.91 53.97 -5.11
N ARG A 227 -44.54 54.98 -5.89
CA ARG A 227 -43.18 55.14 -6.40
C ARG A 227 -42.63 56.51 -6.05
N VAL A 228 -41.34 56.56 -5.78
CA VAL A 228 -40.58 57.78 -5.51
C VAL A 228 -39.33 57.83 -6.36
N LYS A 229 -38.94 59.04 -6.78
CA LYS A 229 -37.66 59.30 -7.45
C LYS A 229 -37.13 60.67 -7.10
N SER A 230 -35.85 60.91 -7.33
CA SER A 230 -35.28 62.26 -7.25
C SER A 230 -35.84 63.19 -8.35
N SER A 231 -36.13 64.44 -7.97
CA SER A 231 -36.65 65.49 -8.85
C SER A 231 -35.54 66.29 -9.55
N ASN A 232 -34.34 66.35 -8.97
CA ASN A 232 -33.21 67.16 -9.45
C ASN A 232 -31.89 66.37 -9.46
N LYS A 233 -31.07 66.62 -10.49
CA LYS A 233 -29.71 66.04 -10.66
C LYS A 233 -28.62 66.72 -9.82
N THR A 234 -28.94 67.75 -9.04
CA THR A 234 -27.93 68.54 -8.33
C THR A 234 -27.66 67.97 -6.95
N GLU A 235 -26.43 67.48 -6.79
CA GLU A 235 -25.79 67.06 -5.54
C GLU A 235 -26.13 68.01 -4.39
N THR A 236 -27.00 67.57 -3.49
CA THR A 236 -27.06 68.15 -2.14
C THR A 236 -26.78 67.03 -1.16
N ALA A 237 -25.84 67.25 -0.26
CA ALA A 237 -25.26 66.26 0.67
C ALA A 237 -26.24 65.71 1.72
N LEU A 238 -27.51 66.13 1.71
CA LEU A 238 -28.54 65.66 2.62
C LEU A 238 -29.36 64.56 1.96
N LYS A 239 -29.43 63.41 2.62
CA LYS A 239 -30.18 62.24 2.20
C LYS A 239 -31.67 62.55 2.11
N ALA A 240 -32.22 62.48 0.89
CA ALA A 240 -33.62 62.78 0.60
C ALA A 240 -34.49 61.52 0.79
N MET A 241 -35.45 61.59 1.72
CA MET A 241 -36.36 60.48 2.00
C MET A 241 -37.84 60.86 1.95
N VAL A 242 -38.68 59.84 1.82
CA VAL A 242 -40.12 59.89 1.99
C VAL A 242 -40.55 58.84 3.01
N VAL A 243 -41.54 59.17 3.84
CA VAL A 243 -42.12 58.24 4.83
C VAL A 243 -43.49 57.76 4.33
N ALA A 244 -43.82 56.51 4.64
CA ALA A 244 -45.11 55.91 4.33
C ALA A 244 -46.28 56.55 5.13
N THR A 245 -47.48 56.39 4.60
CA THR A 245 -48.73 56.77 5.26
C THR A 245 -49.08 55.78 6.37
N GLU A 246 -48.88 54.49 6.11
CA GLU A 246 -49.14 53.42 7.05
C GLU A 246 -48.00 53.32 8.08
N GLY A 247 -48.37 53.17 9.36
CA GLY A 247 -47.45 52.91 10.45
C GLY A 247 -47.95 51.78 11.33
N PHE A 248 -47.04 51.04 11.93
CA PHE A 248 -47.30 49.78 12.60
C PHE A 248 -46.88 49.82 14.06
N SER A 249 -47.66 49.18 14.93
CA SER A 249 -47.44 49.22 16.38
C SER A 249 -47.53 47.85 17.06
N ASP A 250 -47.87 46.80 16.32
CA ASP A 250 -47.88 45.41 16.78
C ASP A 250 -47.55 44.45 15.62
N LYS A 251 -47.28 43.17 15.92
CA LYS A 251 -47.14 42.06 14.96
C LYS A 251 -45.99 42.19 13.95
N GLU A 252 -45.94 41.18 13.07
CA GLU A 252 -45.10 41.11 11.89
C GLU A 252 -45.81 41.80 10.70
N HIS A 253 -45.09 42.65 9.96
CA HIS A 253 -45.58 43.32 8.75
C HIS A 253 -44.55 43.26 7.63
N TYR A 254 -44.98 42.88 6.43
CA TYR A 254 -44.08 42.68 5.30
C TYR A 254 -44.46 43.51 4.08
N TRP A 255 -43.47 44.09 3.39
CA TRP A 255 -43.65 44.77 2.10
C TRP A 255 -42.47 44.52 1.17
N GLU A 256 -42.68 44.71 -0.13
CA GLU A 256 -41.67 44.51 -1.17
C GLU A 256 -41.41 45.82 -1.91
N VAL A 257 -40.14 46.07 -2.24
CA VAL A 257 -39.69 47.30 -2.89
C VAL A 257 -38.88 46.96 -4.15
N GLU A 258 -39.35 47.44 -5.29
CA GLU A 258 -38.63 47.42 -6.57
C GLU A 258 -37.51 48.47 -6.53
N VAL A 259 -36.28 47.99 -6.37
CA VAL A 259 -35.04 48.80 -6.37
C VAL A 259 -34.35 48.79 -7.74
N GLY A 260 -34.67 47.81 -8.59
CA GLY A 260 -34.13 47.71 -9.95
C GLY A 260 -32.59 47.61 -9.96
N ASN A 261 -31.96 48.33 -10.88
CA ASN A 261 -30.51 48.40 -11.02
C ASN A 261 -29.92 49.69 -10.42
N GLN A 262 -30.64 50.33 -9.50
CA GLN A 262 -30.17 51.56 -8.86
C GLN A 262 -28.84 51.32 -8.13
N SER A 263 -27.90 52.25 -8.29
CA SER A 263 -26.56 52.12 -7.71
C SER A 263 -26.53 52.46 -6.23
N GLU A 264 -27.50 53.26 -5.78
CA GLU A 264 -27.67 53.62 -4.38
C GLU A 264 -29.15 53.64 -4.00
N TRP A 265 -29.48 53.28 -2.77
CA TRP A 265 -30.81 53.47 -2.19
C TRP A 265 -30.73 53.11 -0.71
N GLU A 266 -31.75 53.53 0.05
CA GLU A 266 -31.91 53.07 1.41
C GLU A 266 -33.37 52.86 1.77
N LEU A 267 -33.62 51.74 2.47
CA LEU A 267 -34.93 51.29 2.89
C LEU A 267 -34.90 50.97 4.37
N GLY A 268 -35.94 51.34 5.09
CA GLY A 268 -35.99 51.04 6.51
C GLY A 268 -37.25 51.52 7.20
N VAL A 269 -37.15 51.72 8.50
CA VAL A 269 -38.23 52.29 9.32
C VAL A 269 -37.74 53.46 10.16
N VAL A 270 -38.69 54.35 10.47
CA VAL A 270 -38.50 55.49 11.38
C VAL A 270 -39.59 55.48 12.45
N SER A 271 -39.27 55.99 13.63
CA SER A 271 -40.26 56.19 14.69
C SER A 271 -41.23 57.33 14.39
N GLU A 272 -42.40 57.31 15.02
CA GLU A 272 -43.41 58.37 14.95
C GLU A 272 -42.83 59.77 15.22
N LYS A 273 -41.94 59.89 16.21
CA LYS A 273 -41.26 61.15 16.53
C LYS A 273 -40.48 61.72 15.32
N ILE A 274 -39.78 60.85 14.59
CA ILE A 274 -39.02 61.27 13.40
C ILE A 274 -39.96 61.62 12.25
N ARG A 275 -41.05 60.87 12.07
CA ARG A 275 -42.07 61.18 11.07
C ARG A 275 -42.69 62.57 11.32
N ASP A 276 -43.02 62.90 12.56
CA ASP A 276 -43.59 64.20 12.92
C ASP A 276 -42.61 65.36 12.71
N MET A 277 -41.31 65.13 12.98
CA MET A 277 -40.24 66.12 12.68
C MET A 277 -40.15 66.41 11.18
N ILE A 278 -40.20 65.36 10.34
CA ILE A 278 -40.18 65.49 8.87
C ILE A 278 -41.43 66.25 8.40
N MET A 279 -42.61 65.88 8.91
CA MET A 279 -43.88 66.49 8.54
C MET A 279 -43.94 67.99 8.85
N ASN A 280 -43.36 68.39 9.99
CA ASN A 280 -43.39 69.77 10.48
C ASN A 280 -42.18 70.60 10.01
N ASN A 281 -41.31 70.08 9.13
CA ASN A 281 -40.08 70.74 8.66
C ASN A 281 -39.24 71.33 9.80
N THR A 282 -39.16 70.64 10.94
CA THR A 282 -38.68 71.24 12.20
C THR A 282 -37.16 71.14 12.38
N GLU A 283 -36.42 70.41 11.53
CA GLU A 283 -34.94 70.34 11.58
C GLU A 283 -34.29 70.29 10.19
N ASN A 284 -33.12 70.95 10.09
CA ASN A 284 -32.23 70.93 8.91
C ASN A 284 -31.36 69.66 8.83
N SER A 285 -31.37 68.79 9.85
CA SER A 285 -30.57 67.55 9.87
C SER A 285 -31.28 66.47 10.68
N LEU A 286 -31.61 65.35 10.04
CA LEU A 286 -32.12 64.16 10.74
C LEU A 286 -31.03 63.60 11.66
N PRO A 287 -31.33 63.30 12.94
CA PRO A 287 -30.39 62.57 13.78
C PRO A 287 -30.20 61.16 13.20
N VAL A 288 -29.03 60.94 12.59
CA VAL A 288 -28.63 59.70 11.90
C VAL A 288 -28.78 58.46 12.80
N ASN A 289 -28.72 58.65 14.12
CA ASN A 289 -28.78 57.58 15.13
C ASN A 289 -30.18 56.95 15.32
N ASN A 290 -31.23 57.41 14.62
CA ASN A 290 -32.61 56.93 14.79
C ASN A 290 -33.22 56.26 13.55
N LEU A 291 -32.42 55.98 12.52
CA LEU A 291 -32.86 55.25 11.33
C LEU A 291 -32.42 53.79 11.46
N VAL A 292 -33.33 52.85 11.19
CA VAL A 292 -33.00 51.41 11.14
C VAL A 292 -33.27 50.96 9.71
N SER A 293 -32.22 50.49 9.03
CA SER A 293 -32.26 50.41 7.58
C SER A 293 -31.24 49.46 6.98
N LEU A 294 -31.49 49.17 5.70
CA LEU A 294 -30.57 48.58 4.75
C LEU A 294 -30.28 49.62 3.66
N GLN A 295 -29.02 49.99 3.53
CA GLN A 295 -28.50 50.82 2.44
C GLN A 295 -27.83 49.93 1.41
N TYR A 296 -28.06 50.22 0.13
CA TYR A 296 -27.20 49.73 -0.94
C TYR A 296 -26.37 50.90 -1.46
N SER A 297 -25.05 50.75 -1.50
CA SER A 297 -24.13 51.73 -2.09
C SER A 297 -22.85 51.04 -2.55
N GLN A 298 -22.31 51.47 -3.69
CA GLN A 298 -21.05 50.96 -4.25
C GLN A 298 -21.00 49.43 -4.38
N GLY A 299 -22.14 48.81 -4.72
CA GLY A 299 -22.24 47.36 -4.90
C GLY A 299 -22.39 46.55 -3.61
N LYS A 300 -22.52 47.20 -2.45
CA LYS A 300 -22.62 46.55 -1.14
C LYS A 300 -23.91 46.89 -0.43
N TYR A 301 -24.37 45.95 0.39
CA TYR A 301 -25.47 46.14 1.33
C TYR A 301 -24.89 46.46 2.72
N ILE A 302 -25.37 47.55 3.34
CA ILE A 302 -24.88 48.07 4.61
C ILE A 302 -26.08 48.22 5.55
N LEU A 303 -26.03 47.52 6.68
CA LEU A 303 -27.06 47.63 7.72
C LEU A 303 -26.72 48.76 8.69
N THR A 304 -27.75 49.43 9.24
CA THR A 304 -27.55 50.37 10.35
C THR A 304 -26.84 49.68 11.52
N GLY A 305 -25.74 50.27 12.01
CA GLY A 305 -24.88 49.65 13.03
C GLY A 305 -23.56 49.11 12.49
N GLY A 306 -23.38 49.09 11.15
CA GLY A 306 -22.07 48.96 10.51
C GLY A 306 -21.58 47.54 10.24
N GLU A 307 -22.46 46.54 10.30
CA GLU A 307 -22.10 45.21 9.79
C GLU A 307 -22.39 45.15 8.28
N ASP A 308 -21.32 45.04 7.49
CA ASP A 308 -21.38 44.75 6.05
C ASP A 308 -22.11 43.42 5.85
N VAL A 309 -23.17 43.42 5.05
CA VAL A 309 -23.81 42.19 4.60
C VAL A 309 -22.91 41.58 3.53
N SER A 310 -22.42 40.36 3.80
CA SER A 310 -21.56 39.54 2.93
C SER A 310 -22.03 39.45 1.48
N ASP A 311 -21.08 39.28 0.53
CA ASP A 311 -21.19 39.07 -0.94
C ASP A 311 -22.56 38.60 -1.49
N CYS A 312 -23.58 39.42 -1.36
CA CYS A 312 -24.91 39.14 -1.88
C CYS A 312 -25.02 39.73 -3.29
N LYS A 313 -25.52 38.93 -4.22
CA LYS A 313 -25.88 39.41 -5.56
C LYS A 313 -26.87 40.58 -5.43
N GLN A 314 -26.69 41.61 -6.26
CA GLN A 314 -27.66 42.70 -6.36
C GLN A 314 -29.04 42.12 -6.72
N CYS A 315 -30.05 42.44 -5.93
CA CYS A 315 -31.44 42.05 -6.17
C CYS A 315 -32.20 43.23 -6.76
N SER A 316 -33.20 42.95 -7.60
CA SER A 316 -34.05 43.98 -8.19
C SER A 316 -35.27 44.28 -7.31
N VAL A 317 -35.58 43.36 -6.37
CA VAL A 317 -36.65 43.54 -5.39
C VAL A 317 -36.20 43.11 -3.99
N VAL A 318 -36.35 44.03 -3.04
CA VAL A 318 -36.05 43.81 -1.63
C VAL A 318 -37.36 43.59 -0.86
N GLY A 319 -37.43 42.49 -0.12
CA GLY A 319 -38.48 42.25 0.87
C GLY A 319 -38.06 42.80 2.22
N VAL A 320 -38.96 43.47 2.93
CA VAL A 320 -38.72 44.03 4.25
C VAL A 320 -39.76 43.47 5.22
N LEU A 321 -39.30 42.83 6.29
CA LEU A 321 -40.12 42.35 7.39
C LEU A 321 -39.85 43.20 8.63
N LEU A 322 -40.87 43.88 9.11
CA LEU A 322 -40.86 44.52 10.41
C LEU A 322 -41.50 43.57 11.42
N ASP A 323 -40.70 43.05 12.36
CA ASP A 323 -41.14 42.24 13.48
C ASP A 323 -41.10 43.08 14.76
N LEU A 324 -42.27 43.59 15.17
CA LEU A 324 -42.39 44.42 16.37
C LEU A 324 -42.39 43.59 17.67
N GLU A 325 -42.61 42.28 17.60
CA GLU A 325 -42.58 41.40 18.77
C GLU A 325 -41.13 41.10 19.18
N ASN A 326 -40.26 40.88 18.20
CA ASN A 326 -38.83 40.65 18.41
C ASN A 326 -37.97 41.91 18.25
N ALA A 327 -38.58 43.05 17.91
CA ALA A 327 -37.92 44.32 17.63
C ALA A 327 -36.81 44.18 16.57
N GLU A 328 -37.13 43.49 15.48
CA GLU A 328 -36.23 43.14 14.39
C GLU A 328 -36.77 43.68 13.05
N LEU A 329 -35.86 44.23 12.24
CA LEU A 329 -36.12 44.58 10.85
C LEU A 329 -35.27 43.67 9.94
N SER A 330 -35.92 42.72 9.29
CA SER A 330 -35.25 41.73 8.43
C SER A 330 -35.44 42.07 6.95
N PHE A 331 -34.42 41.82 6.14
CA PHE A 331 -34.37 42.10 4.71
C PHE A 331 -34.15 40.82 3.91
N TYR A 332 -34.78 40.73 2.74
CA TYR A 332 -34.75 39.55 1.89
C TYR A 332 -34.51 39.90 0.42
N ASN A 333 -33.75 39.08 -0.27
CA ASN A 333 -33.71 39.02 -1.73
C ASN A 333 -34.92 38.22 -2.19
N VAL A 334 -35.86 38.87 -2.88
CA VAL A 334 -37.13 38.23 -3.22
C VAL A 334 -36.98 37.21 -4.35
N GLU A 335 -36.02 37.43 -5.25
CA GLU A 335 -35.75 36.56 -6.39
C GLU A 335 -35.12 35.24 -5.95
N GLU A 336 -34.16 35.30 -5.03
CA GLU A 336 -33.45 34.12 -4.50
C GLU A 336 -34.15 33.54 -3.25
N MET A 337 -35.21 34.20 -2.75
CA MET A 337 -35.94 33.84 -1.52
C MET A 337 -35.02 33.66 -0.29
N SER A 338 -33.97 34.48 -0.22
CA SER A 338 -32.90 34.36 0.79
C SER A 338 -32.81 35.62 1.65
N PRO A 339 -32.35 35.52 2.91
CA PRO A 339 -32.09 36.69 3.73
C PRO A 339 -30.94 37.53 3.15
N LEU A 340 -31.09 38.85 3.23
CA LEU A 340 -30.00 39.82 3.06
C LEU A 340 -29.40 40.17 4.43
N GLY A 341 -30.20 40.19 5.48
CA GLY A 341 -29.71 40.48 6.84
C GLY A 341 -30.84 41.01 7.71
N PHE A 342 -30.53 41.35 8.96
CA PHE A 342 -31.49 41.93 9.88
C PHE A 342 -30.82 42.92 10.82
N VAL A 343 -31.61 43.86 11.35
CA VAL A 343 -31.17 44.83 12.35
C VAL A 343 -32.16 44.82 13.50
N CYS A 344 -31.67 44.66 14.72
CA CYS A 344 -32.49 44.85 15.91
C CYS A 344 -32.59 46.34 16.26
N PHE A 345 -33.72 46.76 16.81
CA PHE A 345 -33.94 48.15 17.19
C PHE A 345 -34.55 48.27 18.58
N GLU A 346 -34.27 49.38 19.26
CA GLU A 346 -34.75 49.62 20.64
C GLU A 346 -35.97 50.57 20.69
N PHE A 347 -36.45 51.04 19.54
CA PHE A 347 -37.53 52.01 19.49
C PHE A 347 -38.87 51.40 19.90
N THR A 348 -39.54 52.07 20.84
CA THR A 348 -40.90 51.74 21.23
C THR A 348 -41.91 52.62 20.48
N GLY A 349 -43.12 52.10 20.31
CA GLY A 349 -44.21 52.81 19.63
C GLY A 349 -44.23 52.59 18.12
N ARG A 350 -44.99 53.44 17.42
CA ARG A 350 -45.32 53.23 16.02
C ARG A 350 -44.12 53.47 15.10
N GLN A 351 -43.86 52.49 14.22
CA GLN A 351 -42.82 52.53 13.20
C GLN A 351 -43.43 52.75 11.82
N TYR A 352 -42.76 53.54 11.00
CA TYR A 352 -43.20 53.91 9.66
C TYR A 352 -42.12 53.56 8.65
N PRO A 353 -42.43 52.81 7.57
CA PRO A 353 -41.50 52.58 6.48
C PRO A 353 -41.01 53.90 5.85
N PHE A 354 -39.72 53.97 5.50
CA PHE A 354 -39.16 55.06 4.73
C PHE A 354 -38.41 54.56 3.50
N PHE A 355 -38.29 55.45 2.51
CA PHE A 355 -37.68 55.17 1.21
C PHE A 355 -36.78 56.34 0.81
N SER A 356 -35.55 56.04 0.43
CA SER A 356 -34.55 57.00 -0.04
C SER A 356 -34.00 56.54 -1.39
N PRO A 357 -34.48 57.07 -2.53
CA PRO A 357 -33.96 56.72 -3.85
C PRO A 357 -32.59 57.36 -4.12
N ASP A 358 -31.86 56.88 -5.14
CA ASP A 358 -30.67 57.58 -5.63
C ASP A 358 -30.99 58.88 -6.39
N SER A 359 -29.92 59.53 -6.83
CA SER A 359 -29.94 60.74 -7.67
C SER A 359 -30.09 60.44 -9.17
N SER A 360 -30.21 59.18 -9.60
CA SER A 360 -30.29 58.81 -11.02
C SER A 360 -31.58 59.28 -11.69
N GLY A 361 -32.64 59.45 -10.89
CA GLY A 361 -33.99 59.78 -11.37
C GLY A 361 -34.82 58.56 -11.76
N GLU A 362 -34.32 57.34 -11.51
CA GLU A 362 -35.08 56.10 -11.62
C GLU A 362 -36.11 55.97 -10.48
N TRP A 363 -37.17 55.20 -10.74
CA TRP A 363 -38.24 54.99 -9.77
C TRP A 363 -37.89 53.88 -8.79
N LEU A 364 -37.93 54.20 -7.51
CA LEU A 364 -37.97 53.25 -6.39
C LEU A 364 -39.44 53.04 -6.00
N GLY A 365 -39.93 51.81 -5.93
CA GLY A 365 -41.38 51.56 -5.85
C GLY A 365 -41.83 50.45 -4.93
N VAL A 366 -42.90 50.67 -4.17
CA VAL A 366 -43.60 49.60 -3.43
C VAL A 366 -44.30 48.68 -4.43
N ARG A 367 -43.96 47.39 -4.38
CA ARG A 367 -44.57 46.35 -5.19
C ARG A 367 -45.82 45.80 -4.51
N PRO A 368 -46.97 45.71 -5.20
CA PRO A 368 -48.16 45.07 -4.63
C PRO A 368 -47.92 43.57 -4.43
N VAL A 369 -48.05 43.11 -3.20
CA VAL A 369 -47.94 41.68 -2.86
C VAL A 369 -49.35 41.11 -2.69
N LYS A 370 -49.67 40.05 -3.44
CA LYS A 370 -50.90 39.30 -3.21
C LYS A 370 -50.67 38.38 -2.01
N PRO A 371 -51.56 38.38 -0.99
CA PRO A 371 -51.49 37.38 0.07
C PRO A 371 -51.53 35.98 -0.54
N GLN A 372 -50.61 35.11 -0.15
CA GLN A 372 -50.71 33.69 -0.51
C GLN A 372 -51.83 33.08 0.30
N THR A 373 -53.01 32.92 -0.30
CA THR A 373 -54.04 32.03 0.22
C THR A 373 -53.51 30.61 0.10
N TYR A 374 -53.12 30.00 1.22
CA TYR A 374 -52.89 28.57 1.27
C TYR A 374 -54.24 27.88 1.10
N ASP A 375 -54.53 27.43 -0.12
CA ASP A 375 -55.53 26.40 -0.31
C ASP A 375 -55.09 25.21 0.53
N SER A 376 -55.91 24.87 1.51
CA SER A 376 -55.68 23.78 2.44
C SER A 376 -55.53 22.51 1.61
N LEU A 377 -54.34 21.90 1.61
CA LEU A 377 -54.15 20.56 1.09
C LEU A 377 -54.95 19.60 1.99
N THR A 378 -56.17 19.29 1.58
CA THR A 378 -57.02 18.22 2.12
C THR A 378 -56.48 16.86 1.78
#